data_AF-A0A7W0SRT6-F1
#
_entry.id   AF-A0A7W0SRT6-F1
#
_cell.length_a   1.000
_cell.length_b   1.000
_cell.length_c   1.000
_cell.angle_alpha   90.00
_cell.angle_beta   90.00
_cell.angle_gamma   90.00
#
_symmetry.space_group_name_H-M   'P 1'
#
loop_
_entity.id
_entity.type
_entity.pdbx_description
1 polymer ?
#
loop_
_entity_poly.entity_id
_entity_poly.type
_entity_poly.pdbx_seq_one_letter_code
_entity_poly.pdbx_strand_id
1 'polypeptide(L)'
;MPQGPSADRVESTRHIARRPARRWSAAFAGGLAAGTLVVALLVGVRVDLGGTPAGADSVVVDEVSAPPVSTTSLVPVQKPRKPVDKPRNTDRRPRTTKPSPQRFAWAPSPGASGYHIELFRGSSKVFEADTTRPALTIPTHWVFEQKRQILQLGSYRWYVWPVDSGTRAAKAVVQAKLTIPPR
;
A
#
# COMPACT_ATOMS: atom_id res chain seq x y z
N MET A 1 -45.62 -15.24 -56.33
CA MET A 1 -45.19 -16.62 -56.03
C MET A 1 -43.68 -16.67 -56.16
N PRO A 2 -42.92 -17.36 -55.29
CA PRO A 2 -42.61 -16.93 -53.90
C PRO A 2 -41.07 -16.93 -53.65
N GLN A 3 -40.46 -16.72 -52.49
CA GLN A 3 -40.86 -16.61 -51.07
C GLN A 3 -40.05 -15.46 -50.36
N GLY A 4 -40.27 -15.22 -49.07
CA GLY A 4 -39.22 -14.78 -48.11
C GLY A 4 -38.64 -16.01 -47.37
N PRO A 5 -37.65 -15.89 -46.46
CA PRO A 5 -37.91 -15.20 -45.19
C PRO A 5 -36.70 -14.50 -44.52
N SER A 6 -36.98 -14.00 -43.31
CA SER A 6 -36.15 -13.32 -42.31
C SER A 6 -34.87 -14.02 -41.82
N ALA A 7 -34.16 -13.30 -40.93
CA ALA A 7 -32.93 -13.61 -40.19
C ALA A 7 -31.65 -13.08 -40.91
N ASP A 8 -30.66 -12.47 -40.23
CA ASP A 8 -30.34 -12.65 -38.82
C ASP A 8 -30.07 -11.38 -37.99
N ARG A 9 -30.41 -11.49 -36.70
CA ARG A 9 -30.19 -10.50 -35.65
C ARG A 9 -28.78 -10.73 -35.07
N VAL A 10 -27.75 -10.09 -35.63
CA VAL A 10 -26.38 -10.22 -35.09
C VAL A 10 -26.25 -9.47 -33.77
N GLU A 11 -26.55 -10.18 -32.70
CA GLU A 11 -26.38 -9.77 -31.32
C GLU A 11 -24.88 -9.59 -31.02
N SER A 12 -24.41 -8.32 -31.05
CA SER A 12 -23.01 -7.96 -30.84
C SER A 12 -22.57 -8.23 -29.40
N THR A 13 -22.31 -9.52 -29.15
CA THR A 13 -21.90 -10.07 -27.86
C THR A 13 -20.58 -9.42 -27.46
N ARG A 14 -20.64 -8.62 -26.39
CA ARG A 14 -19.45 -8.02 -25.76
C ARG A 14 -18.61 -9.12 -25.11
N HIS A 15 -17.83 -9.83 -25.91
CA HIS A 15 -16.77 -10.71 -25.44
C HIS A 15 -15.67 -9.87 -24.77
N ILE A 16 -15.89 -9.55 -23.50
CA ILE A 16 -14.84 -9.15 -22.56
C ILE A 16 -13.98 -10.39 -22.36
N ALA A 17 -13.06 -10.60 -23.30
CA ALA A 17 -12.07 -11.65 -23.25
C ALA A 17 -11.20 -11.44 -22.01
N ARG A 18 -11.53 -12.16 -20.94
CA ARG A 18 -10.72 -12.25 -19.72
C ARG A 18 -9.41 -12.96 -20.06
N ARG A 19 -8.48 -12.21 -20.67
CA ARG A 19 -7.14 -12.74 -21.00
C ARG A 19 -6.52 -13.28 -19.71
N PRO A 20 -6.13 -14.57 -19.67
CA PRO A 20 -5.59 -15.16 -18.45
C PRO A 20 -4.31 -14.42 -18.05
N ALA A 21 -4.13 -14.20 -16.75
CA ALA A 21 -2.92 -13.61 -16.22
C ALA A 21 -1.73 -14.50 -16.58
N ARG A 22 -0.85 -14.02 -17.49
CA ARG A 22 0.40 -14.72 -17.82
C ARG A 22 1.22 -14.83 -16.53
N ARG A 23 1.41 -16.08 -16.08
CA ARG A 23 2.36 -16.41 -15.00
C ARG A 23 3.77 -16.10 -15.52
N TRP A 24 4.35 -14.98 -15.09
CA TRP A 24 5.77 -14.71 -15.28
C TRP A 24 6.54 -15.42 -14.16
N SER A 25 6.80 -16.71 -14.36
CA SER A 25 7.87 -17.39 -13.65
C SER A 25 9.18 -17.05 -14.35
N ALA A 26 9.88 -16.00 -13.87
CA ALA A 26 11.25 -15.74 -14.28
C ALA A 26 12.19 -16.75 -13.60
N ALA A 27 12.23 -17.96 -14.15
CA ALA A 27 13.26 -18.94 -13.82
C ALA A 27 14.52 -18.62 -14.63
N PHE A 28 15.43 -17.84 -14.04
CA PHE A 28 16.80 -17.75 -14.53
C PHE A 28 17.67 -18.68 -13.69
N ALA A 29 18.02 -19.83 -14.26
CA ALA A 29 18.93 -20.80 -13.68
C ALA A 29 19.99 -21.20 -14.71
N GLY A 30 21.26 -20.95 -14.38
CA GLY A 30 22.44 -21.54 -15.03
C GLY A 30 22.87 -20.93 -16.38
N GLY A 31 24.08 -20.37 -16.42
CA GLY A 31 24.70 -19.89 -17.66
C GLY A 31 25.97 -19.05 -17.41
N LEU A 32 27.06 -19.70 -16.97
CA LEU A 32 28.35 -19.04 -16.74
C LEU A 32 28.99 -18.57 -18.06
N ALA A 33 29.36 -17.29 -18.13
CA ALA A 33 30.43 -16.80 -19.00
C ALA A 33 31.10 -15.57 -18.35
N ALA A 34 32.42 -15.50 -18.38
CA ALA A 34 33.20 -14.48 -17.69
C ALA A 34 33.19 -13.12 -18.42
N GLY A 35 33.23 -12.03 -17.66
CA GLY A 35 33.33 -10.66 -18.19
C GLY A 35 33.71 -9.67 -17.08
N THR A 36 34.91 -9.11 -17.18
CA THR A 36 35.61 -8.29 -16.18
C THR A 36 34.87 -7.02 -15.73
N LEU A 37 34.75 -6.89 -14.41
CA LEU A 37 35.00 -5.71 -13.56
C LEU A 37 35.02 -4.31 -14.23
N VAL A 38 34.10 -3.44 -13.78
CA VAL A 38 34.40 -2.03 -13.49
C VAL A 38 33.81 -1.68 -12.13
N VAL A 39 34.68 -1.36 -11.16
CA VAL A 39 34.30 -0.65 -9.94
C VAL A 39 34.33 0.85 -10.25
N ALA A 40 33.24 1.56 -9.99
CA ALA A 40 33.22 3.02 -10.00
C ALA A 40 32.49 3.52 -8.75
N LEU A 41 33.26 4.13 -7.82
CA LEU A 41 32.69 4.95 -6.76
C LEU A 41 31.99 6.15 -7.40
N LEU A 42 30.76 6.46 -6.96
CA LEU A 42 30.31 7.84 -6.87
C LEU A 42 29.58 8.09 -5.54
N VAL A 43 30.38 8.59 -4.59
CA VAL A 43 30.08 9.67 -3.65
C VAL A 43 28.63 9.76 -3.16
N GLY A 44 28.42 9.40 -1.90
CA GLY A 44 27.23 9.82 -1.17
C GLY A 44 27.26 11.33 -0.92
N VAL A 45 26.46 12.08 -1.68
CA VAL A 45 26.17 13.48 -1.39
C VAL A 45 24.90 13.54 -0.54
N ARG A 46 25.06 13.59 0.79
CA ARG A 46 24.00 14.13 1.65
C ARG A 46 24.12 15.64 1.61
N VAL A 47 23.16 16.30 0.98
CA VAL A 47 23.01 17.75 1.10
C VAL A 47 22.28 18.02 2.41
N ASP A 48 23.05 18.35 3.44
CA ASP A 48 22.52 18.89 4.69
C ASP A 48 22.13 20.36 4.44
N LEU A 49 20.84 20.61 4.20
CA LEU A 49 20.29 21.97 4.11
C LEU A 49 19.95 22.45 5.52
N GLY A 50 20.98 22.89 6.24
CA GLY A 50 20.84 23.64 7.48
C GLY A 50 20.08 24.94 7.23
N GLY A 51 18.81 24.97 7.61
CA GLY A 51 17.92 26.12 7.51
C GLY A 51 17.47 26.58 8.89
N THR A 52 18.30 27.36 9.57
CA THR A 52 17.95 28.02 10.84
C THR A 52 17.31 29.39 10.55
N PRO A 53 16.00 29.59 10.82
CA PRO A 53 15.48 30.92 11.10
C PRO A 53 15.67 31.24 12.59
N ALA A 54 16.50 32.24 12.87
CA ALA A 54 16.55 32.87 14.19
C ALA A 54 15.44 33.93 14.32
N GLY A 55 15.06 34.24 15.57
CA GLY A 55 14.08 35.28 15.90
C GLY A 55 12.63 34.75 16.03
N ALA A 56 11.83 35.21 17.00
CA ALA A 56 12.12 36.13 18.09
C ALA A 56 11.18 35.89 19.28
N ASP A 57 11.42 36.64 20.36
CA ASP A 57 10.93 36.44 21.72
C ASP A 57 9.42 36.71 21.96
N SER A 58 9.04 36.51 23.23
CA SER A 58 7.80 36.94 23.91
C SER A 58 6.65 35.91 23.86
N VAL A 59 5.92 35.62 24.95
CA VAL A 59 5.73 36.35 26.22
C VAL A 59 5.77 35.37 27.42
N VAL A 60 6.38 35.82 28.53
CA VAL A 60 6.27 35.21 29.87
C VAL A 60 4.95 35.64 30.52
N VAL A 61 4.17 34.69 31.05
CA VAL A 61 3.24 34.96 32.15
C VAL A 61 3.32 33.80 33.17
N ASP A 62 3.84 34.12 34.34
CA ASP A 62 3.71 33.33 35.57
C ASP A 62 2.23 33.12 35.93
N GLU A 63 1.87 31.91 36.38
CA GLU A 63 0.82 31.79 37.40
C GLU A 63 1.29 30.86 38.53
N VAL A 64 1.29 31.45 39.73
CA VAL A 64 1.96 30.95 40.95
C VAL A 64 0.90 30.45 41.94
N SER A 65 1.21 29.36 42.66
CA SER A 65 0.52 28.89 43.88
C SER A 65 -0.93 28.38 43.72
N ALA A 66 -1.43 27.42 44.51
CA ALA A 66 -0.81 26.48 45.45
C ALA A 66 -1.82 25.34 45.79
N PRO A 67 -1.36 24.19 46.31
CA PRO A 67 -2.19 23.26 47.11
C PRO A 67 -2.21 23.69 48.60
N PRO A 68 -2.90 23.01 49.54
CA PRO A 68 -3.96 21.99 49.43
C PRO A 68 -5.25 22.35 50.23
N VAL A 69 -6.31 21.54 50.16
CA VAL A 69 -7.18 21.24 51.35
C VAL A 69 -8.00 19.96 51.15
N SER A 70 -8.26 19.27 52.26
CA SER A 70 -8.96 17.98 52.34
C SER A 70 -10.48 18.13 52.41
N THR A 71 -11.22 17.19 51.81
CA THR A 71 -12.55 16.79 52.33
C THR A 71 -12.68 15.27 52.36
N THR A 72 -12.53 14.69 53.55
CA THR A 72 -12.98 13.33 53.85
C THR A 72 -14.51 13.29 53.76
N SER A 73 -15.07 12.50 52.84
CA SER A 73 -16.52 12.22 52.82
C SER A 73 -16.78 10.78 53.25
N LEU A 74 -17.48 10.63 54.36
CA LEU A 74 -17.78 9.36 55.00
C LEU A 74 -19.01 8.70 54.34
N VAL A 75 -18.77 7.54 53.72
CA VAL A 75 -19.62 6.32 53.66
C VAL A 75 -21.13 6.48 53.89
N PRO A 76 -21.95 5.97 52.95
CA PRO A 76 -23.00 5.02 53.36
C PRO A 76 -22.75 3.58 52.88
N VAL A 77 -22.97 2.64 53.80
CA VAL A 77 -22.85 1.19 53.59
C VAL A 77 -23.84 0.70 52.52
N GLN A 78 -23.32 0.16 51.41
CA GLN A 78 -24.15 -0.61 50.47
C GLN A 78 -24.19 -2.08 50.87
N LYS A 79 -25.40 -2.55 51.18
CA LYS A 79 -25.72 -3.91 51.65
C LYS A 79 -25.40 -4.96 50.56
N PRO A 80 -24.91 -6.17 50.90
CA PRO A 80 -24.38 -7.09 49.91
C PRO A 80 -25.47 -7.65 48.97
N ARG A 81 -25.31 -7.46 47.66
CA ARG A 81 -26.07 -8.16 46.63
C ARG A 81 -25.17 -9.19 45.92
N LYS A 82 -25.41 -10.48 46.20
CA LYS A 82 -25.17 -11.57 45.23
C LYS A 82 -26.38 -11.56 44.27
N PRO A 83 -26.25 -11.84 42.97
CA PRO A 83 -25.50 -12.97 42.41
C PRO A 83 -24.24 -12.59 41.62
N VAL A 84 -23.37 -13.59 41.41
CA VAL A 84 -22.25 -13.50 40.48
C VAL A 84 -22.78 -13.70 39.06
N ASP A 85 -23.24 -12.62 38.43
CA ASP A 85 -23.29 -12.55 36.98
C ASP A 85 -21.85 -12.51 36.47
N LYS A 86 -21.29 -13.71 36.26
CA LYS A 86 -19.98 -13.91 35.65
C LYS A 86 -20.01 -13.14 34.32
N PRO A 87 -19.23 -12.04 34.14
CA PRO A 87 -19.25 -11.32 32.89
C PRO A 87 -18.82 -12.33 31.83
N ARG A 88 -19.77 -12.68 30.96
CA ARG A 88 -19.57 -13.62 29.88
C ARG A 88 -18.60 -12.92 28.95
N ASN A 89 -17.31 -13.16 29.18
CA ASN A 89 -16.24 -12.52 28.45
C ASN A 89 -16.47 -12.87 26.99
N THR A 90 -17.05 -11.91 26.28
CA THR A 90 -17.26 -12.06 24.85
C THR A 90 -15.88 -11.85 24.29
N ASP A 91 -15.17 -12.98 24.13
CA ASP A 91 -14.00 -13.14 23.27
C ASP A 91 -14.41 -12.80 21.84
N ARG A 92 -14.69 -11.52 21.64
CA ARG A 92 -14.98 -10.87 20.38
C ARG A 92 -13.64 -10.71 19.70
N ARG A 93 -13.05 -11.86 19.35
CA ARG A 93 -11.86 -11.95 18.50
C ARG A 93 -12.04 -10.91 17.40
N PRO A 94 -11.12 -9.94 17.28
CA PRO A 94 -11.20 -8.94 16.22
C PRO A 94 -11.44 -9.67 14.91
N ARG A 95 -12.58 -9.40 14.26
CA ARG A 95 -12.93 -10.11 13.04
C ARG A 95 -11.84 -9.81 12.03
N THR A 96 -11.04 -10.82 11.68
CA THR A 96 -9.86 -10.64 10.82
C THR A 96 -10.35 -10.32 9.41
N THR A 97 -10.55 -9.03 9.14
CA THR A 97 -11.15 -8.56 7.90
C THR A 97 -10.31 -9.05 6.72
N LYS A 98 -10.93 -9.90 5.88
CA LYS A 98 -10.26 -10.56 4.76
C LYS A 98 -9.81 -9.49 3.76
N PRO A 99 -8.51 -9.35 3.48
CA PRO A 99 -8.05 -8.33 2.54
C PRO A 99 -8.52 -8.65 1.12
N SER A 100 -8.98 -7.62 0.40
CA SER A 100 -9.42 -7.73 -0.99
C SER A 100 -8.29 -7.37 -1.96
N PRO A 101 -8.30 -7.87 -3.21
CA PRO A 101 -7.42 -7.37 -4.26
C PRO A 101 -7.60 -5.86 -4.44
N GLN A 102 -6.50 -5.13 -4.59
CA GLN A 102 -6.52 -3.68 -4.74
C GLN A 102 -6.13 -3.30 -6.16
N ARG A 103 -6.99 -2.53 -6.84
CA ARG A 103 -6.68 -1.95 -8.15
C ARG A 103 -6.04 -0.58 -7.98
N PHE A 104 -4.93 -0.39 -8.67
CA PHE A 104 -4.20 0.85 -8.84
C PHE A 104 -4.34 1.29 -10.29
N ALA A 105 -4.54 2.58 -10.52
CA ALA A 105 -4.61 3.18 -11.84
C ALA A 105 -4.00 4.58 -11.77
N TRP A 106 -3.42 5.03 -12.89
CA TRP A 106 -2.75 6.31 -13.01
C TRP A 106 -2.95 6.89 -14.41
N ALA A 107 -2.59 8.16 -14.60
CA ALA A 107 -2.63 8.78 -15.93
C ALA A 107 -1.56 8.14 -16.83
N PRO A 108 -1.85 7.87 -18.12
CA PRO A 108 -0.81 7.45 -19.06
C PRO A 108 0.28 8.52 -19.18
N SER A 109 1.54 8.10 -19.19
CA SER A 109 2.68 8.97 -19.49
C SER A 109 2.93 8.97 -21.00
N PRO A 110 3.09 10.14 -21.66
CA PRO A 110 3.53 10.22 -23.05
C PRO A 110 4.85 9.47 -23.26
N GLY A 111 4.99 8.79 -24.41
CA GLY A 111 6.18 8.02 -24.78
C GLY A 111 6.40 6.70 -24.02
N ALA A 112 5.65 6.43 -22.95
CA ALA A 112 5.86 5.23 -22.13
C ALA A 112 5.40 3.95 -22.85
N SER A 113 6.35 3.07 -23.13
CA SER A 113 6.14 1.70 -23.63
C SER A 113 5.58 0.76 -22.56
N GLY A 114 5.83 1.08 -21.29
CA GLY A 114 5.29 0.40 -20.12
C GLY A 114 5.54 1.15 -18.84
N TYR A 115 5.33 0.46 -17.72
CA TYR A 115 5.47 1.00 -16.37
C TYR A 115 6.09 -0.06 -15.46
N HIS A 116 7.02 0.40 -14.62
CA HIS A 116 7.58 -0.35 -13.52
C HIS A 116 6.95 0.11 -12.21
N ILE A 117 6.50 -0.83 -11.36
CA ILE A 117 5.76 -0.55 -10.14
C ILE A 117 6.42 -1.25 -8.95
N GLU A 118 6.64 -0.49 -7.88
CA GLU A 118 7.10 -1.01 -6.60
C GLU A 118 6.12 -0.64 -5.47
N LEU A 119 5.89 -1.57 -4.54
CA LEU A 119 5.12 -1.37 -3.31
C LEU A 119 6.02 -1.61 -2.10
N PHE A 120 5.98 -0.68 -1.15
CA PHE A 120 6.73 -0.73 0.10
C PHE A 120 5.81 -0.72 1.31
N ARG A 121 6.18 -1.47 2.35
CA ARG A 121 5.58 -1.42 3.68
C ARG A 121 6.68 -1.06 4.68
N GLY A 122 6.58 0.10 5.32
CA GLY A 122 7.72 0.68 6.04
C GLY A 122 8.89 0.93 5.08
N SER A 123 10.07 0.41 5.39
CA SER A 123 11.27 0.43 4.53
C SER A 123 11.37 -0.75 3.55
N SER A 124 10.62 -1.83 3.75
CA SER A 124 10.73 -3.06 2.95
C SER A 124 9.93 -2.96 1.64
N LYS A 125 10.56 -3.27 0.50
CA LYS A 125 9.83 -3.61 -0.73
C LYS A 125 9.11 -4.93 -0.51
N VAL A 126 7.84 -5.01 -0.92
CA VAL A 126 6.99 -6.19 -0.71
C VAL A 126 6.33 -6.69 -2.00
N PHE A 127 6.33 -5.89 -3.05
CA PHE A 127 5.82 -6.26 -4.37
C PHE A 127 6.54 -5.42 -5.44
N GLU A 128 6.77 -6.04 -6.58
CA GLU A 128 7.35 -5.44 -7.79
C GLU A 128 6.67 -6.06 -9.00
N ALA A 129 6.35 -5.25 -10.02
CA ALA A 129 5.83 -5.75 -11.29
C ALA A 129 5.96 -4.71 -12.41
N ASP A 130 6.05 -5.20 -13.65
CA ASP A 130 5.95 -4.39 -14.86
C ASP A 130 4.59 -4.61 -15.56
N THR A 131 4.07 -3.56 -16.21
CA THR A 131 2.86 -3.64 -17.03
C THR A 131 2.89 -2.62 -18.17
N THR A 132 2.36 -2.99 -19.33
CA THR A 132 2.17 -2.06 -20.46
C THR A 132 0.91 -1.20 -20.31
N ARG A 133 0.05 -1.48 -19.32
CA ARG A 133 -1.16 -0.70 -19.04
C ARG A 133 -0.94 0.26 -17.88
N PRO A 134 -1.54 1.47 -17.89
CA PRO A 134 -1.49 2.44 -16.79
C PRO A 134 -2.41 2.06 -15.61
N ALA A 135 -2.50 0.76 -15.32
CA ALA A 135 -3.25 0.19 -14.22
C ALA A 135 -2.72 -1.22 -13.89
N LEU A 136 -2.78 -1.57 -12.61
CA LEU A 136 -2.37 -2.86 -12.08
C LEU A 136 -3.32 -3.27 -10.94
N THR A 137 -3.64 -4.57 -10.85
CA THR A 137 -4.36 -5.10 -9.69
C THR A 137 -3.40 -5.96 -8.87
N ILE A 138 -3.09 -5.53 -7.65
CA ILE A 138 -2.31 -6.34 -6.71
C ILE A 138 -3.27 -7.34 -6.04
N PRO A 139 -3.02 -8.65 -6.16
CA PRO A 139 -3.87 -9.67 -5.54
C PRO A 139 -3.74 -9.62 -4.01
N THR A 140 -4.72 -10.18 -3.29
CA THR A 140 -4.63 -10.33 -1.83
C THR A 140 -3.38 -11.11 -1.38
N HIS A 141 -2.93 -12.07 -2.19
CA HIS A 141 -1.80 -12.95 -1.91
C HIS A 141 -0.90 -13.05 -3.14
N TRP A 142 0.41 -12.98 -2.94
CA TRP A 142 1.41 -13.20 -3.99
C TRP A 142 2.68 -13.82 -3.38
N VAL A 143 3.69 -14.04 -4.21
CA VAL A 143 5.04 -14.42 -3.80
C VAL A 143 5.99 -13.30 -4.23
N PHE A 144 6.86 -12.86 -3.32
CA PHE A 144 7.91 -11.88 -3.57
C PHE A 144 9.14 -12.30 -2.77
N GLU A 145 10.33 -12.31 -3.39
CA GLU A 145 11.58 -12.82 -2.78
C GLU A 145 11.40 -14.20 -2.11
N GLN A 146 10.77 -15.15 -2.83
CA GLN A 146 10.41 -16.50 -2.37
C GLN A 146 9.46 -16.56 -1.15
N LYS A 147 9.09 -15.42 -0.55
CA LYS A 147 8.19 -15.34 0.61
C LYS A 147 6.75 -15.13 0.14
N ARG A 148 5.81 -15.84 0.75
CA ARG A 148 4.38 -15.63 0.51
C ARG A 148 3.95 -14.34 1.21
N GLN A 149 3.59 -13.34 0.41
CA GLN A 149 3.11 -12.05 0.89
C GLN A 149 1.58 -12.02 0.92
N ILE A 150 1.04 -11.19 1.82
CA ILE A 150 -0.38 -10.91 1.95
C ILE A 150 -0.55 -9.39 2.07
N LEU A 151 -1.56 -8.84 1.39
CA LEU A 151 -1.94 -7.44 1.56
C LEU A 151 -2.54 -7.25 2.96
N GLN A 152 -1.74 -6.81 3.92
CA GLN A 152 -2.15 -6.63 5.31
C GLN A 152 -2.75 -5.24 5.55
N LEU A 153 -3.41 -5.09 6.70
CA LEU A 153 -3.85 -3.78 7.21
C LEU A 153 -2.64 -2.85 7.44
N GLY A 154 -2.86 -1.54 7.28
CA GLY A 154 -1.87 -0.50 7.58
C GLY A 154 -1.48 0.37 6.38
N SER A 155 -0.33 1.04 6.48
CA SER A 155 0.18 2.01 5.51
C SER A 155 1.21 1.39 4.56
N TYR A 156 1.07 1.70 3.27
CA TYR A 156 1.99 1.36 2.18
C TYR A 156 2.38 2.62 1.40
N ARG A 157 3.55 2.60 0.79
CA ARG A 157 3.97 3.56 -0.24
C ARG A 157 4.07 2.80 -1.57
N TRP A 158 3.54 3.36 -2.64
CA TRP A 158 3.70 2.79 -3.97
C TRP A 158 4.23 3.82 -4.95
N TYR A 159 5.03 3.33 -5.88
CA TYR A 159 5.78 4.11 -6.84
C TYR A 159 5.55 3.54 -8.24
N VAL A 160 5.42 4.42 -9.22
CA VAL A 160 5.31 4.05 -10.64
C VAL A 160 6.29 4.88 -11.45
N TRP A 161 7.13 4.21 -12.22
CA TRP A 161 8.01 4.85 -13.21
C TRP A 161 7.56 4.44 -14.61
N PRO A 162 7.49 5.37 -15.58
CA PRO A 162 7.34 4.99 -16.98
C PRO A 162 8.63 4.30 -17.46
N VAL A 163 8.46 3.44 -18.45
CA VAL A 163 9.55 2.78 -19.18
C VAL A 163 9.45 3.18 -20.64
N ASP A 164 10.45 3.91 -21.12
CA ASP A 164 10.59 4.37 -22.50
C ASP A 164 11.77 3.66 -23.16
N SER A 165 11.56 3.08 -24.33
CA SER A 165 12.59 2.33 -25.08
C SER A 165 13.38 1.30 -24.25
N GLY A 166 12.73 0.64 -23.28
CA GLY A 166 13.34 -0.33 -22.35
C GLY A 166 14.09 0.28 -21.15
N THR A 167 14.22 1.60 -21.07
CA THR A 167 14.85 2.31 -19.95
C THR A 167 13.78 2.80 -18.97
N ARG A 168 13.99 2.61 -17.67
CA ARG A 168 13.11 3.17 -16.62
C ARG A 168 13.48 4.63 -16.39
N ALA A 169 12.51 5.54 -16.52
CA ALA A 169 12.74 6.96 -16.28
C ALA A 169 13.22 7.24 -14.85
N ALA A 170 14.04 8.28 -14.66
CA ALA A 170 14.61 8.61 -13.35
C ALA A 170 13.56 9.06 -12.30
N LYS A 171 12.46 9.68 -12.74
CA LYS A 171 11.39 10.21 -11.88
C LYS A 171 10.15 9.33 -11.93
N ALA A 172 9.59 9.04 -10.75
CA ALA A 172 8.30 8.37 -10.66
C ALA A 172 7.16 9.31 -11.09
N VAL A 173 6.25 8.84 -11.94
CA VAL A 173 5.00 9.54 -12.29
C VAL A 173 3.95 9.41 -11.20
N VAL A 174 4.07 8.40 -10.34
CA VAL A 174 3.27 8.27 -9.11
C VAL A 174 4.21 8.01 -7.94
N GLN A 175 4.00 8.76 -6.87
CA GLN A 175 4.51 8.48 -5.53
C GLN A 175 3.36 8.74 -4.57
N ALA A 176 2.72 7.69 -4.05
CA ALA A 176 1.50 7.82 -3.27
C ALA A 176 1.43 6.85 -2.10
N LYS A 177 0.62 7.20 -1.10
CA LYS A 177 0.35 6.38 0.09
C LYS A 177 -0.97 5.64 -0.10
N LEU A 178 -0.96 4.33 0.18
CA LEU A 178 -2.18 3.55 0.36
C LEU A 178 -2.35 3.22 1.84
N THR A 179 -3.48 3.58 2.42
CA THR A 179 -3.88 3.12 3.75
C THR A 179 -4.97 2.06 3.59
N ILE A 180 -4.75 0.88 4.16
CA ILE A 180 -5.73 -0.20 4.20
C ILE A 180 -6.34 -0.19 5.60
N PRO A 181 -7.55 0.35 5.78
CA PRO A 181 -8.16 0.51 7.09
C PRO A 181 -8.64 -0.84 7.64
N PRO A 182 -8.75 -0.98 8.97
CA PRO A 182 -9.64 -1.99 9.54
C PRO A 182 -11.07 -1.70 9.05
N ARG A 183 -11.79 -2.76 8.64
CA ARG A 183 -13.25 -2.75 8.47
C ARG A 183 -13.89 -3.55 9.59
#